data_AF-A0A849V7F5-F1
#
_entry.id   AF-A0A849V7F5-F1
#
_cell.length_a   1.000
_cell.length_b   1.000
_cell.length_c   1.000
_cell.angle_alpha   90.00
_cell.angle_beta   90.00
_cell.angle_gamma   90.00
#
_symmetry.space_group_name_H-M   'P 1'
#
loop_
_entity.id
_entity.type
_entity.pdbx_description
1 polymer ?
#
loop_
_entity_poly.entity_id
_entity_poly.type
_entity_poly.pdbx_seq_one_letter_code
_entity_poly.pdbx_strand_id
1 'polypeptide(L)'
;MDLNTLTKYIKMALDLLFVKDPVATSMGVLFGCILHLLLAIVSLFVSPAAAVTEELSKINIAYLIALGIFILNWKNFLHRPKISYEAEYAIALLKQGQSEGLISKTDARLQYKRIVTDEIDKLVDSMNNAKE
;
A
#
# COMPACT_ATOMS: atom_id res chain seq x y z
N MET A 1 20.91 -10.06 6.94
CA MET A 1 20.19 -9.06 6.13
C MET A 1 20.66 -7.70 6.58
N ASP A 2 21.17 -6.86 5.68
CA ASP A 2 21.70 -5.54 6.05
C ASP A 2 20.57 -4.60 6.53
N LEU A 3 20.88 -3.72 7.49
CA LEU A 3 19.91 -2.81 8.10
C LEU A 3 19.29 -1.88 7.05
N ASN A 4 20.08 -1.42 6.08
CA ASN A 4 19.60 -0.57 4.99
C ASN A 4 18.58 -1.29 4.11
N THR A 5 18.80 -2.59 3.88
CA THR A 5 17.89 -3.41 3.08
C THR A 5 16.56 -3.63 3.80
N LEU A 6 16.60 -3.89 5.11
CA LEU A 6 15.39 -4.02 5.93
C LEU A 6 14.56 -2.73 5.93
N THR A 7 15.21 -1.59 6.20
CA THR A 7 14.56 -0.28 6.23
C THR A 7 13.91 0.05 4.88
N LYS A 8 14.56 -0.30 3.76
CA LYS A 8 13.99 -0.12 2.43
C LYS A 8 12.71 -0.92 2.21
N TYR A 9 12.68 -2.20 2.61
CA TYR A 9 11.48 -3.03 2.48
C TYR A 9 10.35 -2.55 3.39
N ILE A 10 10.66 -2.14 4.62
CA ILE A 10 9.67 -1.57 5.54
C ILE A 10 9.10 -0.28 4.95
N LYS A 11 9.94 0.64 4.47
CA LYS A 11 9.48 1.88 3.83
C LYS A 11 8.56 1.55 2.65
N MET A 12 8.97 0.63 1.77
CA MET A 12 8.16 0.23 0.62
C MET A 12 6.81 -0.38 1.03
N ALA A 13 6.78 -1.20 2.07
CA ALA A 13 5.54 -1.76 2.60
C ALA A 13 4.62 -0.65 3.17
N LEU A 14 5.17 0.29 3.94
CA LEU A 14 4.41 1.40 4.50
C LEU A 14 3.86 2.32 3.41
N ASP A 15 4.65 2.65 2.40
CA ASP A 15 4.23 3.48 1.27
C ASP A 15 3.08 2.80 0.50
N LEU A 16 3.19 1.49 0.26
CA LEU A 16 2.13 0.73 -0.41
C LEU A 16 0.84 0.75 0.43
N LEU A 17 0.95 0.43 1.72
CA LEU A 17 -0.20 0.20 2.60
C LEU A 17 -0.92 1.50 2.98
N PHE A 18 -0.17 2.57 3.26
CA PHE A 18 -0.73 3.79 3.84
C PHE A 18 -0.76 4.98 2.86
N VAL A 19 0.08 4.98 1.82
CA VAL A 19 0.15 6.13 0.88
C VAL A 19 -0.60 5.83 -0.41
N LYS A 20 -0.38 4.65 -1.02
CA LYS A 20 -0.94 4.35 -2.35
C LYS A 20 -2.45 4.10 -2.32
N ASP A 21 -2.91 3.24 -1.41
CA ASP A 21 -4.33 2.88 -1.34
C ASP A 21 -4.78 2.63 0.10
N PRO A 22 -4.84 3.69 0.93
CA PRO A 22 -5.23 3.59 2.33
C PRO A 22 -6.66 3.04 2.49
N VAL A 23 -7.53 3.27 1.49
CA VAL A 23 -8.89 2.77 1.47
C VAL A 23 -8.90 1.25 1.27
N ALA A 24 -8.18 0.73 0.27
CA ALA A 24 -8.07 -0.73 0.07
C ALA A 24 -7.44 -1.43 1.28
N THR A 25 -6.44 -0.83 1.91
CA THR A 25 -5.83 -1.36 3.14
C THR A 25 -6.83 -1.40 4.30
N SER A 26 -7.57 -0.31 4.52
CA SER A 26 -8.59 -0.25 5.58
C SER A 26 -9.72 -1.28 5.34
N MET A 27 -10.17 -1.40 4.09
CA MET A 27 -11.15 -2.42 3.68
C MET A 27 -10.59 -3.83 3.83
N GLY A 28 -9.28 -4.02 3.65
CA GLY A 28 -8.59 -5.30 3.85
C GLY A 28 -8.57 -5.73 5.31
N VAL A 29 -8.31 -4.78 6.21
CA VAL A 29 -8.42 -5.00 7.66
C VAL A 29 -9.86 -5.37 8.02
N LEU A 30 -10.84 -4.59 7.57
CA LEU A 30 -12.25 -4.85 7.83
C LEU A 30 -12.66 -6.24 7.31
N PHE A 31 -12.26 -6.58 6.09
CA PHE A 31 -12.53 -7.88 5.48
C PHE A 31 -11.92 -9.02 6.27
N GLY A 32 -10.67 -8.89 6.73
CA GLY A 32 -10.01 -9.88 7.58
C GLY A 32 -10.74 -10.08 8.92
N CYS A 33 -11.20 -9.01 9.55
CA CYS A 33 -12.00 -9.07 10.77
C CYS A 33 -13.35 -9.76 10.54
N ILE A 34 -14.04 -9.44 9.44
CA ILE A 34 -15.32 -10.07 9.07
C ILE A 34 -15.12 -11.56 8.80
N LEU A 35 -14.07 -11.94 8.06
CA LEU A 35 -13.73 -13.34 7.83
C LEU A 35 -13.45 -14.08 9.13
N HIS A 36 -12.72 -13.46 10.06
CA HIS A 36 -12.44 -14.06 11.36
C HIS A 36 -13.73 -14.31 12.15
N LEU A 37 -14.65 -13.34 12.15
CA LEU A 37 -15.96 -13.49 12.77
C LEU A 37 -16.77 -14.62 12.12
N LEU A 38 -16.78 -14.69 10.79
CA LEU A 38 -17.47 -15.76 10.05
C LEU A 38 -16.89 -17.14 10.37
N LEU A 39 -15.57 -17.27 10.44
CA LEU A 39 -14.90 -18.53 10.82
C LEU A 39 -15.24 -18.94 12.25
N ALA A 40 -15.28 -17.99 13.18
CA ALA A 40 -15.70 -18.25 14.56
C ALA A 40 -17.17 -18.70 14.63
N ILE A 41 -18.07 -18.07 13.86
CA ILE A 41 -19.48 -18.47 13.78
C ILE A 41 -19.61 -19.88 13.20
N VAL A 42 -18.92 -20.18 12.09
CA VAL A 42 -18.94 -21.52 11.48
C VAL A 42 -18.41 -22.58 12.45
N SER A 43 -17.39 -22.26 13.25
CA SER A 43 -16.85 -23.20 14.25
C SER A 43 -17.87 -23.61 15.33
N LEU A 44 -18.87 -22.78 15.62
CA LEU A 44 -19.96 -23.10 16.55
C LEU A 44 -20.96 -24.12 15.98
N PHE A 45 -21.11 -24.20 14.65
CA PHE A 45 -22.08 -25.07 13.98
C PHE A 45 -21.46 -26.38 13.45
N VAL A 46 -20.13 -26.48 13.42
CA VAL A 46 -19.42 -27.67 12.96
C VAL A 46 -19.05 -28.54 14.17
N SER A 47 -19.26 -29.85 14.03
CA SER A 47 -19.03 -30.80 15.13
C SER A 47 -17.57 -30.74 15.64
N PRO A 48 -17.34 -30.66 16.97
CA PRO A 48 -16.00 -30.60 17.56
C PRO A 48 -15.09 -31.81 17.23
N ALA A 49 -15.67 -32.91 16.72
CA ALA A 49 -14.94 -34.11 16.35
C ALA A 49 -14.28 -34.05 14.95
N ALA A 50 -14.53 -33.00 14.16
CA ALA A 50 -13.87 -32.80 12.88
C ALA A 50 -12.48 -32.18 13.11
N ALA A 51 -11.39 -32.90 12.82
CA ALA A 51 -10.01 -32.40 12.97
C ALA A 51 -9.76 -31.02 12.32
N VAL A 52 -10.55 -30.67 11.30
CA VAL A 52 -10.51 -29.39 10.58
C VAL A 52 -10.92 -28.20 11.47
N THR A 53 -11.82 -28.36 12.45
CA THR A 53 -12.26 -27.25 13.32
C THR A 53 -11.22 -26.87 14.37
N GLU A 54 -10.42 -27.83 14.84
CA GLU A 54 -9.35 -27.54 15.81
C GLU A 54 -8.25 -26.68 15.18
N GLU A 55 -7.91 -26.93 13.92
CA GLU A 55 -6.94 -26.12 13.16
C GLU A 55 -7.48 -24.74 12.76
N LEU A 56 -8.75 -24.66 12.35
CA LEU A 56 -9.41 -23.38 12.02
C LEU A 56 -9.48 -22.42 13.21
N SER A 57 -9.68 -22.95 14.42
CA SER A 57 -9.72 -22.13 15.64
C SER A 57 -8.38 -21.48 16.00
N LYS A 58 -7.27 -22.04 15.49
CA LYS A 58 -5.90 -21.56 15.74
C LYS A 58 -5.47 -20.49 14.73
N ILE A 59 -6.28 -20.20 13.72
CA ILE A 59 -5.95 -19.15 12.73
C ILE A 59 -6.02 -17.79 13.43
N ASN A 60 -4.84 -17.21 13.63
CA ASN A 60 -4.70 -15.86 14.16
C ASN A 60 -5.37 -14.85 13.20
N ILE A 61 -6.17 -13.94 13.77
CA ILE A 61 -6.80 -12.83 13.06
C ILE A 61 -5.79 -12.03 12.22
N ALA A 62 -4.53 -11.93 12.67
CA ALA A 62 -3.47 -11.26 11.94
C ALA A 62 -3.25 -11.84 10.53
N TYR A 63 -3.39 -13.16 10.34
CA TYR A 63 -3.24 -13.79 9.03
C TYR A 63 -4.41 -13.45 8.11
N LEU A 64 -5.63 -13.37 8.64
CA LEU A 64 -6.83 -13.02 7.88
C LEU A 64 -6.82 -11.53 7.48
N ILE A 65 -6.33 -10.66 8.37
CA ILE A 65 -6.08 -9.25 8.07
C ILE A 65 -5.03 -9.11 6.97
N ALA A 66 -3.88 -9.80 7.11
CA ALA A 66 -2.83 -9.77 6.10
C ALA A 66 -3.34 -10.25 4.74
N LEU A 67 -4.15 -11.32 4.72
CA LEU A 67 -4.77 -11.84 3.51
C LEU A 67 -5.75 -10.83 2.89
N GLY A 68 -6.60 -10.19 3.70
CA GLY A 68 -7.56 -9.20 3.24
C GLY A 68 -6.88 -7.97 2.63
N ILE A 69 -5.85 -7.45 3.31
CA ILE A 69 -5.02 -6.35 2.80
C ILE A 69 -4.38 -6.75 1.47
N PHE A 70 -3.82 -7.95 1.40
CA PHE A 70 -3.13 -8.44 0.22
C PHE A 70 -4.05 -8.58 -0.99
N ILE A 71 -5.21 -9.23 -0.82
CA ILE A 71 -6.18 -9.45 -1.90
C ILE A 71 -6.68 -8.11 -2.45
N LEU A 72 -7.05 -7.16 -1.57
CA LEU A 72 -7.59 -5.88 -2.01
C LEU A 72 -6.52 -4.96 -2.59
N ASN A 73 -5.25 -5.10 -2.19
CA ASN A 73 -4.12 -4.39 -2.78
C ASN A 73 -3.44 -5.13 -3.95
N TRP A 74 -3.94 -6.30 -4.37
CA TRP A 74 -3.27 -7.14 -5.37
C TRP A 74 -2.99 -6.41 -6.69
N LYS A 75 -3.95 -5.56 -7.15
CA LYS A 75 -3.76 -4.73 -8.35
C LYS A 75 -2.61 -3.74 -8.21
N ASN A 76 -2.40 -3.21 -7.01
CA ASN A 76 -1.32 -2.27 -6.71
C ASN A 76 0.04 -2.95 -6.64
N PHE A 77 0.07 -4.25 -6.32
CA PHE A 77 1.26 -5.08 -6.33
C PHE A 77 1.73 -5.42 -7.76
N LEU A 78 0.77 -5.64 -8.67
CA LEU A 78 1.05 -5.92 -10.08
C LEU A 78 1.53 -4.68 -10.85
N HIS A 79 1.02 -3.49 -10.51
CA HIS A 79 1.41 -2.24 -11.15
C HIS A 79 2.62 -1.62 -10.46
N ARG A 80 3.80 -1.80 -11.07
CA ARG A 80 5.01 -1.06 -10.68
C ARG A 80 4.84 0.42 -11.01
N PRO A 81 4.99 1.34 -10.04
CA PRO A 81 4.91 2.76 -10.32
C PRO A 81 6.10 3.19 -11.18
N LYS A 82 5.86 4.12 -12.12
CA LYS A 82 6.92 4.67 -12.98
C LYS A 82 7.69 5.83 -12.32
N ILE A 83 7.13 6.40 -11.26
CA ILE A 83 7.65 7.52 -10.45
C ILE A 83 7.44 7.22 -8.97
N SER A 84 8.15 7.88 -8.06
CA SER A 84 7.93 7.73 -6.62
C SER A 84 6.49 8.06 -6.21
N TYR A 85 6.00 7.39 -5.17
CA TYR A 85 4.67 7.63 -4.61
C TYR A 85 4.51 9.06 -4.09
N GLU A 86 5.58 9.61 -3.53
CA GLU A 86 5.67 11.00 -3.06
C GLU A 86 5.42 11.97 -4.23
N ALA A 87 6.04 11.75 -5.39
CA ALA A 87 5.84 12.56 -6.58
C ALA A 87 4.43 12.41 -7.18
N GLU A 88 3.91 11.19 -7.23
CA GLU A 88 2.57 10.90 -7.75
C GLU A 88 1.47 11.59 -6.92
N TYR A 89 1.61 11.55 -5.58
CA TYR A 89 0.73 12.25 -4.65
C TYR A 89 0.84 13.77 -4.77
N ALA A 90 2.05 14.33 -4.85
CA ALA A 90 2.25 15.77 -5.03
C ALA A 90 1.63 16.29 -6.33
N ILE A 91 1.72 15.52 -7.42
CA ILE A 91 1.06 15.85 -8.69
C ILE A 91 -0.47 15.80 -8.55
N ALA A 92 -1.01 14.82 -7.81
CA ALA A 92 -2.45 14.73 -7.57
C ALA A 92 -2.97 15.94 -6.79
N LEU A 93 -2.27 16.36 -5.73
CA LEU A 93 -2.60 17.56 -4.96
C LEU A 93 -2.54 18.84 -5.80
N LEU A 94 -1.53 18.97 -6.66
CA LEU A 94 -1.42 20.11 -7.58
C LEU A 94 -2.60 20.18 -8.55
N LYS A 95 -3.02 19.04 -9.11
CA LYS A 95 -4.18 18.98 -10.00
C LYS A 95 -5.46 19.35 -9.26
N GLN A 96 -5.63 18.86 -8.04
CA GLN A 96 -6.77 19.19 -7.20
C GLN A 96 -6.81 20.70 -6.91
N GLY A 97 -5.72 21.28 -6.42
CA GLY A 97 -5.65 22.71 -6.13
C GLY A 97 -5.84 23.59 -7.38
N GLN A 98 -5.40 23.13 -8.55
CA GLN A 98 -5.69 23.81 -9.82
C GLN A 98 -7.19 23.73 -10.17
N SER A 99 -7.83 22.58 -9.97
CA SER A 99 -9.26 22.39 -10.26
C SER A 99 -10.17 23.18 -9.33
N GLU A 100 -9.73 23.39 -8.08
CA GLU A 100 -10.42 24.19 -7.06
C GLU A 100 -10.12 25.69 -7.19
N GLY A 101 -9.24 26.09 -8.11
CA GLY A 101 -8.86 27.50 -8.32
C GLY A 101 -7.93 28.08 -7.25
N LEU A 102 -7.39 27.24 -6.37
CA LEU A 102 -6.45 27.64 -5.31
C LEU A 102 -5.07 28.02 -5.86
N ILE A 103 -4.74 27.56 -7.07
CA ILE A 103 -3.43 27.75 -7.69
C ILE A 103 -3.61 28.18 -9.15
N SER A 104 -2.84 29.17 -9.59
CA SER A 104 -2.84 29.58 -10.99
C SER A 104 -2.26 28.49 -11.89
N LYS A 105 -2.72 28.44 -13.15
CA LYS A 105 -2.23 27.47 -14.15
C LYS A 105 -0.72 27.61 -14.40
N THR A 106 -0.19 28.83 -14.29
CA THR A 106 1.25 29.13 -14.42
C THR A 106 2.05 28.58 -13.25
N ASP A 107 1.56 28.78 -12.02
CA ASP A 107 2.24 28.29 -10.82
C ASP A 107 2.18 26.77 -10.73
N ALA A 108 1.03 26.16 -11.05
CA ALA A 108 0.89 24.72 -11.13
C ALA A 108 1.88 24.10 -12.13
N ARG A 109 2.08 24.76 -13.29
CA ARG A 109 3.05 24.31 -14.30
C ARG A 109 4.50 24.41 -13.81
N LEU A 110 4.82 25.43 -13.03
CA LEU A 110 6.16 25.63 -12.48
C LEU A 110 6.47 24.58 -11.40
N GLN A 111 5.51 24.32 -10.51
CA GLN A 111 5.63 23.29 -9.48
C GLN A 111 5.70 21.88 -10.07
N TYR A 112 4.89 21.60 -11.10
CA TYR A 112 4.96 20.31 -11.82
C TYR A 112 6.35 20.06 -12.39
N LYS A 113 6.97 21.06 -13.03
CA LYS A 113 8.34 20.95 -13.55
C LYS A 113 9.36 20.65 -12.45
N ARG A 114 9.24 21.28 -11.28
CA ARG A 114 10.14 21.02 -10.14
C ARG A 114 10.05 19.57 -9.68
N ILE A 115 8.83 19.07 -9.44
CA ILE A 115 8.61 17.68 -9.00
C ILE A 115 9.20 16.68 -10.00
N VAL A 116 8.98 16.89 -11.30
CA VAL A 116 9.52 16.00 -12.33
C VAL A 116 11.06 16.06 -12.39
N THR A 117 11.65 17.25 -12.23
CA THR A 117 13.11 17.40 -12.26
C THR A 117 13.75 16.71 -11.06
N ASP A 118 13.23 16.94 -9.85
CA ASP A 118 13.72 16.28 -8.63
C ASP A 118 13.61 14.75 -8.71
N GLU A 119 12.56 14.23 -9.34
CA GLU A 119 12.36 12.79 -9.51
C GLU A 119 13.33 12.19 -10.54
N ILE A 120 13.62 12.92 -11.61
CA ILE A 120 14.65 12.52 -12.60
C ILE A 120 16.02 12.49 -11.95
N ASP A 121 16.38 13.50 -11.16
CA ASP A 121 17.68 13.58 -10.49
C ASP A 121 17.87 12.40 -9.52
N LYS A 122 16.85 12.11 -8.70
CA LYS A 122 16.84 10.92 -7.82
C LYS A 122 17.02 9.60 -8.59
N LEU A 123 16.36 9.46 -9.75
CA LEU A 123 16.50 8.27 -10.58
C LEU A 123 17.93 8.15 -11.13
N VAL A 124 18.51 9.24 -11.63
CA VAL A 124 19.89 9.29 -12.14
C VAL A 124 20.89 8.93 -11.04
N ASP A 125 20.75 9.50 -9.85
CA ASP A 125 21.60 9.19 -8.70
C ASP A 125 21.50 7.72 -8.29
N SER A 126 20.29 7.16 -8.28
CA SER A 126 20.08 5.73 -7.98
C SER A 126 20.73 4.81 -9.02
N MET A 127 20.80 5.23 -10.28
CA MET A 127 21.46 4.46 -11.36
C MET A 127 22.98 4.53 -11.27
N ASN A 128 23.54 5.67 -10.85
CA ASN A 128 24.98 5.83 -10.66
C ASN A 128 25.47 5.05 -9.44
N ASN A 129 24.76 5.12 -8.32
CA ASN A 129 25.08 4.37 -7.11
C ASN A 129 24.89 2.85 -7.23
N ALA A 130 24.15 2.37 -8.24
CA ALA A 130 23.97 0.94 -8.52
C ALA A 130 25.07 0.35 -9.44
N LYS A 131 25.95 1.20 -9.98
CA LYS A 131 27.07 0.79 -10.85
C LYS A 131 28.41 0.70 -10.12
N GLU A 132 28.52 1.28 -8.92
CA GLU A 132 29.65 1.10 -7.98
C GLU A 132 29.42 -0.11 -7.07
#